data_AF-A0A9D9WJA1-F1
#
_entry.id   AF-A0A9D9WJA1-F1
#
_cell.length_a   1.000
_cell.length_b   1.000
_cell.length_c   1.000
_cell.angle_alpha   90.00
_cell.angle_beta   90.00
_cell.angle_gamma   90.00
#
_symmetry.space_group_name_H-M   'P 1'
#
loop_
_entity.id
_entity.type
_entity.pdbx_description
1 polymer ?
#
loop_
_entity_poly.entity_id
_entity_poly.type
_entity_poly.pdbx_seq_one_letter_code
_entity_poly.pdbx_strand_id
1 'polypeptide(L)' 'MKEKITSNIQWAKFAGLASQWAIALTLLIFLGRYIDQKMNQLEPLFLWILPSLFIVFSLFKIVRDTQIKSKK' A
#
# COMPACT_ATOMS: atom_id res chain seq x y z
N MET A 1 9.26 -28.46 30.54
CA MET A 1 10.23 -27.39 30.29
C MET A 1 10.14 -26.95 28.83
N LYS A 2 9.60 -25.75 28.57
CA LYS A 2 9.92 -24.80 27.48
C LYS A 2 8.89 -23.67 27.56
N GLU A 3 9.29 -22.55 28.16
CA GLU A 3 8.48 -21.33 28.09
C GLU A 3 8.36 -20.91 26.62
N LYS A 4 7.12 -20.85 26.13
CA LYS A 4 6.82 -20.28 24.82
C LYS A 4 7.01 -18.77 24.96
N ILE A 5 8.19 -18.27 24.61
CA ILE A 5 8.43 -16.83 24.50
C ILE A 5 7.51 -16.33 23.39
N THR A 6 6.35 -15.83 23.79
CA THR A 6 5.36 -15.26 22.87
C THR A 6 5.78 -13.81 22.64
N SER A 7 6.88 -13.62 21.91
CA SER A 7 7.32 -12.30 21.51
C SER A 7 6.28 -11.76 20.52
N ASN A 8 5.40 -10.89 21.03
CA ASN A 8 4.52 -10.06 20.21
C ASN A 8 5.41 -9.06 19.46
N ILE A 9 6.09 -9.51 18.40
CA ILE A 9 6.91 -8.64 17.57
C ILE A 9 5.96 -7.82 16.69
N GLN A 10 5.39 -6.77 17.28
CA GLN A 10 4.51 -5.83 16.59
C GLN A 10 5.24 -5.19 15.40
N TRP A 11 6.55 -4.96 15.53
CA TRP A 11 7.44 -4.47 14.47
C TRP A 11 7.45 -5.34 13.22
N ALA A 12 7.36 -6.67 13.34
CA ALA A 12 7.34 -7.56 12.19
C ALA A 12 6.03 -7.44 11.40
N LYS A 13 4.91 -7.16 12.09
CA LYS A 13 3.61 -6.88 11.42
C LYS A 13 3.66 -5.57 10.64
N PHE A 14 4.25 -4.52 11.23
CA PHE A 14 4.44 -3.24 10.54
C PHE A 14 5.41 -3.35 9.36
N ALA A 15 6.52 -4.08 9.53
CA ALA A 15 7.45 -4.36 8.46
C ALA A 15 6.78 -5.15 7.31
N GLY A 16 5.96 -6.16 7.63
CA GLY A 16 5.18 -6.89 6.64
C GLY A 16 4.22 -6.00 5.86
N LEU A 17 3.50 -5.11 6.55
CA LEU A 17 2.61 -4.13 5.92
C LEU A 17 3.40 -3.16 5.01
N ALA A 18 4.50 -2.62 5.51
CA ALA A 18 5.36 -1.70 4.75
C ALA A 18 5.92 -2.37 3.49
N SER A 19 6.35 -3.62 3.57
CA SER A 19 6.80 -4.39 2.41
C SER A 19 5.70 -4.61 1.38
N GLN A 20 4.46 -4.90 1.82
CA GLN A 20 3.32 -5.00 0.90
C GLN A 20 3.04 -3.69 0.18
N TRP A 21 3.09 -2.56 0.90
CA TRP A 21 2.94 -1.23 0.32
C TRP A 21 4.09 -0.90 -0.64
N ALA A 22 5.33 -1.24 -0.29
CA ALA A 22 6.50 -1.01 -1.13
C ALA A 22 6.39 -1.76 -2.46
N ILE A 23 5.98 -3.03 -2.43
CA ILE A 23 5.75 -3.83 -3.64
C ILE A 23 4.63 -3.22 -4.48
N ALA A 24 3.49 -2.89 -3.85
CA ALA A 24 2.35 -2.30 -4.57
C ALA A 24 2.70 -0.97 -5.25
N LEU A 25 3.37 -0.06 -4.52
CA LEU A 25 3.80 1.23 -5.05
C LEU A 25 4.83 1.05 -6.17
N THR A 26 5.79 0.13 -6.02
CA THR A 26 6.78 -0.15 -7.07
C THR A 26 6.10 -0.63 -8.34
N LEU A 27 5.13 -1.54 -8.24
CA LEU A 27 4.35 -2.03 -9.38
C LEU A 27 3.50 -0.92 -10.01
N LEU A 28 2.87 -0.06 -9.22
CA LEU A 28 2.08 1.09 -9.70
C LEU A 28 2.94 2.10 -10.45
N ILE A 29 4.13 2.43 -9.93
CA ILE A 29 5.09 3.32 -10.58
C ILE A 29 5.57 2.69 -11.89
N PHE A 30 5.93 1.40 -11.88
CA PHE A 30 6.36 0.70 -13.09
C PHE A 30 5.26 0.70 -14.16
N LEU A 31 4.02 0.40 -13.76
CA LEU A 31 2.87 0.38 -14.65
C LEU A 31 2.52 1.78 -15.16
N GLY A 32 2.54 2.79 -14.29
CA GLY A 32 2.32 4.19 -14.65
C GLY A 32 3.34 4.67 -15.68
N ARG A 33 4.62 4.35 -15.46
CA ARG A 33 5.69 4.64 -16.43
C ARG A 33 5.46 3.95 -17.76
N TYR A 34 5.07 2.67 -17.75
CA TYR A 34 4.80 1.91 -18.98
C TYR A 34 3.64 2.53 -19.78
N ILE A 35 2.56 2.92 -19.09
CA ILE A 35 1.39 3.57 -19.71
C ILE A 35 1.76 4.96 -20.25
N ASP A 36 2.42 5.80 -19.45
CA ASP A 36 2.86 7.14 -19.85
C ASP A 36 3.72 7.08 -21.11
N GLN A 37 4.70 6.15 -21.15
CA GLN A 37 5.54 5.92 -22.32
C GLN A 37 4.75 5.42 -23.52
N LYS A 38 3.81 4.49 -23.32
CA LYS A 38 2.98 3.96 -24.40
C LYS A 38 2.07 5.02 -25.02
N MET A 39 1.62 5.99 -24.22
CA MET A 39 0.75 7.09 -24.64
C MET A 39 1.52 8.30 -25.20
N ASN A 40 2.86 8.26 -25.25
CA ASN A 40 3.72 9.39 -25.65
C ASN A 40 3.37 10.68 -24.89
N GLN A 41 2.94 10.57 -23.63
CA GLN A 41 2.66 11.75 -22.82
C GLN A 41 3.99 12.41 -22.43
N LEU A 42 4.10 13.71 -22.71
CA LEU A 42 5.26 14.53 -22.33
C LEU A 42 5.35 14.70 -20.80
N GLU A 43 4.19 14.68 -20.14
CA GLU A 43 4.04 14.81 -18.69
C GLU A 43 3.76 13.41 -18.10
N PRO A 44 4.51 12.95 -17.08
CA PRO A 44 4.33 11.63 -16.48
C PRO A 44 3.13 11.61 -15.53
N LEU A 45 1.92 11.84 -16.06
CA LEU A 45 0.70 11.98 -15.26
C LEU A 45 0.33 10.69 -14.55
N PHE A 46 0.38 9.54 -15.24
CA PHE A 46 0.01 8.26 -14.63
C PHE A 46 1.05 7.79 -13.61
N LEU A 47 2.33 8.12 -13.80
CA LEU A 47 3.39 7.87 -12.84
C LEU A 47 3.10 8.46 -11.46
N TRP A 48 2.46 9.63 -11.39
CA TRP A 48 2.11 10.30 -10.14
C TRP A 48 0.69 9.99 -9.67
N ILE A 49 -0.28 9.94 -10.58
CA ILE A 49 -1.69 9.74 -10.24
C ILE A 49 -1.94 8.32 -9.68
N LEU A 50 -1.32 7.28 -10.26
CA LEU A 50 -1.52 5.90 -9.79
C LEU A 50 -1.07 5.70 -8.33
N PRO A 51 0.15 6.11 -7.94
CA PRO A 51 0.58 6.06 -6.54
C PRO A 51 -0.30 6.88 -5.60
N SER A 52 -0.68 8.10 -5.99
CA SER A 52 -1.56 8.95 -5.17
C SER A 52 -2.94 8.33 -4.97
N LEU A 53 -3.53 7.76 -6.03
CA LEU A 53 -4.82 7.07 -5.96
C LEU A 53 -4.74 5.86 -5.02
N PHE A 54 -3.65 5.09 -5.07
CA PHE A 54 -3.44 3.96 -4.17
C PHE A 54 -3.39 4.37 -2.70
N ILE A 55 -2.73 5.49 -2.37
CA ILE A 55 -2.67 6.00 -1.00
C ILE A 55 -4.06 6.42 -0.53
N VAL A 56 -4.80 7.21 -1.32
CA VAL A 56 -6.16 7.66 -0.96
C VAL A 56 -7.09 6.47 -0.80
N PHE A 57 -7.05 5.51 -1.72
CA PHE A 57 -7.85 4.29 -1.64
C PHE A 57 -7.51 3.46 -0.41
N SER A 58 -6.23 3.30 -0.10
CA SER A 58 -5.77 2.56 1.07
C SER A 58 -6.27 3.22 2.36
N LEU A 59 -6.14 4.55 2.48
CA LEU A 59 -6.65 5.30 3.62
C LEU A 59 -8.18 5.20 3.72
N PHE A 60 -8.90 5.38 2.61
CA PHE A 60 -10.35 5.25 2.58
C PHE A 60 -10.80 3.86 3.04
N LYS A 61 -10.14 2.81 2.56
CA LYS A 61 -10.40 1.43 2.97
C LYS A 61 -10.15 1.22 4.46
N ILE A 62 -9.02 1.73 4.97
CA ILE A 62 -8.68 1.64 6.40
C ILE A 62 -9.75 2.35 7.24
N VAL A 63 -10.13 3.59 6.89
CA VAL A 63 -11.14 4.36 7.62
C VAL A 63 -12.49 3.64 7.61
N ARG A 64 -12.92 3.11 6.47
CA ARG A 64 -14.14 2.31 6.34
C ARG A 64 -14.09 1.05 7.20
N ASP A 65 -12.99 0.30 7.13
CA ASP A 65 -12.80 -0.95 7.89
C ASP A 65 -12.80 -0.67 9.40
N THR A 66 -12.22 0.45 9.85
CA THR A 66 -12.24 0.89 11.25
C THR A 66 -13.66 1.27 11.71
N GLN A 67 -14.41 2.02 10.89
CA GLN A 67 -15.78 2.43 11.21
C GLN A 67 -16.73 1.22 11.35
N ILE A 68 -16.58 0.20 10.49
CA ILE A 68 -17.39 -1.02 10.53
C ILE A 68 -17.13 -1.82 11.81
N LYS A 69 -15.87 -1.87 12.27
CA LYS A 69 -15.50 -2.59 13.49
C LYS A 69 -16.01 -1.91 14.77
N SER A 70 -16.23 -0.60 14.75
CA SER A 70 -16.77 0.15 15.90
C SER A 70 -18.29 -0.04 16.10
N LYS A 71 -19.00 -0.57 15.10
CA LYS A 71 -20.47 -0.72 15.14
C LYS A 71 -20.93 -2.13 15.51
N LYS A 72 -20.00 -3.03 15.84
CA LYS A 72 -20.25 -4.43 16.19
C LYS A 72 -19.76 -4.70 17.60
#